data_AF-A0A0U1RMQ3-F1
#
_entry.id   AF-A0A0U1RMQ3-F1
#
_cell.length_a   1.000
_cell.length_b   1.000
_cell.length_c   1.000
_cell.angle_alpha   90.00
_cell.angle_beta   90.00
_cell.angle_gamma   90.00
#
_symmetry.space_group_name_H-M   'P 1'
#
loop_
_entity.id
_entity.type
_entity.pdbx_description
1 polymer ?
#
loop_
_entity_poly.entity_id
_entity_poly.type
_entity_poly.pdbx_seq_one_letter_code
_entity_poly.pdbx_strand_id
1 'polypeptide(L)' 'MTETEKLLNHAQEIARRAFDDPSEKTVMDLFDELRAERDRRAWEGSDAAGATVH' A
#
# COMPACT_ATOMS: atom_id res chain seq x y z
N MET A 1 2.12 9.17 -13.33
CA MET A 1 1.54 8.75 -12.04
C MET A 1 2.64 8.50 -11.04
N THR A 2 2.58 9.21 -9.93
CA THR A 2 3.39 8.99 -8.72
C THR A 2 3.06 7.64 -8.09
N GLU A 3 3.94 7.12 -7.24
CA GLU A 3 3.68 5.87 -6.52
C GLU A 3 2.46 5.95 -5.60
N THR A 4 2.26 7.12 -4.97
CA THR A 4 1.09 7.38 -4.14
C THR A 4 -0.21 7.25 -4.94
N GLU A 5 -0.26 7.79 -6.17
CA GLU A 5 -1.43 7.66 -7.05
C GLU A 5 -1.67 6.20 -7.49
N LYS A 6 -0.60 5.41 -7.69
CA LYS A 6 -0.73 3.97 -7.99
C LYS A 6 -1.32 3.21 -6.80
N LEU A 7 -0.84 3.52 -5.59
CA LEU A 7 -1.32 2.89 -4.36
C LEU A 7 -2.79 3.24 -4.10
N LEU A 8 -3.18 4.49 -4.34
CA LEU A 8 -4.56 4.93 -4.21
C LEU A 8 -5.50 4.25 -5.22
N ASN A 9 -5.07 4.13 -6.48
CA ASN A 9 -5.83 3.37 -7.48
C ASN A 9 -6.01 1.92 -7.06
N HIS A 10 -4.95 1.29 -6.55
CA HIS A 10 -5.02 -0.08 -6.06
C HIS A 10 -6.00 -0.25 -4.89
N ALA A 11 -5.96 0.67 -3.91
CA ALA A 11 -6.91 0.69 -2.79
C ALA A 11 -8.36 0.79 -3.28
N GLN A 12 -8.63 1.66 -4.26
CA GLN A 12 -9.97 1.80 -4.85
C GLN A 12 -10.42 0.54 -5.61
N GLU A 13 -9.51 -0.12 -6.33
CA GLU A 13 -9.84 -1.38 -7.01
C GLU A 13 -10.20 -2.48 -6.01
N ILE A 14 -9.47 -2.59 -4.90
CA ILE A 14 -9.78 -3.54 -3.82
C ILE A 14 -11.14 -3.20 -3.22
N ALA A 15 -11.38 -1.93 -2.88
CA ALA A 15 -12.63 -1.50 -2.28
C ALA A 15 -13.84 -1.78 -3.20
N ARG A 16 -13.72 -1.50 -4.50
CA ARG A 16 -14.77 -1.79 -5.51
C ARG A 16 -15.03 -3.28 -5.72
N ARG A 17 -14.07 -4.15 -5.39
CA ARG A 17 -14.25 -5.62 -5.48
C ARG A 17 -14.79 -6.21 -4.19
N ALA A 18 -14.50 -5.59 -3.05
CA ALA A 18 -14.90 -6.07 -1.74
C ALA A 18 -16.26 -5.52 -1.28
N PHE A 19 -16.66 -4.35 -1.78
CA PHE A 19 -17.88 -3.65 -1.39
C PHE A 19 -18.67 -3.19 -2.62
N ASP A 20 -20.00 -3.31 -2.57
CA ASP A 20 -20.89 -2.87 -3.66
C ASP A 20 -20.94 -1.33 -3.79
N ASP A 21 -20.82 -0.61 -2.68
CA ASP A 21 -20.69 0.85 -2.63
C ASP A 21 -19.63 1.25 -1.59
N PRO A 22 -18.32 1.20 -1.94
CA PRO A 22 -17.26 1.58 -1.02
C PRO A 22 -17.29 3.08 -0.77
N SER A 23 -17.51 3.46 0.49
CA SER A 23 -17.39 4.86 0.90
C SER A 23 -15.95 5.35 0.76
N GLU A 24 -15.78 6.66 0.57
CA GLU A 24 -14.45 7.29 0.53
C GLU A 24 -13.61 6.93 1.76
N LYS A 25 -14.23 6.88 2.94
CA LYS A 25 -13.59 6.43 4.18
C LYS A 25 -13.02 5.01 4.07
N THR A 26 -13.77 4.07 3.48
CA THR A 26 -13.31 2.68 3.30
C THR A 26 -12.09 2.60 2.39
N VAL A 27 -12.09 3.39 1.31
CA VAL A 27 -10.94 3.49 0.40
C VAL A 27 -9.73 4.10 1.11
N MET A 28 -9.93 5.15 1.90
CA MET A 28 -8.85 5.81 2.65
C MET A 28 -8.27 4.89 3.74
N ASP A 29 -9.13 4.16 4.48
CA ASP A 29 -8.70 3.19 5.48
C ASP A 29 -7.84 2.07 4.83
N LEU A 30 -8.27 1.54 3.67
CA LEU A 30 -7.49 0.58 2.86
C LEU A 30 -6.16 1.16 2.34
N PHE A 31 -6.19 2.41 1.90
CA PHE A 31 -5.00 3.09 1.41
C PHE A 31 -3.95 3.30 2.52
N ASP A 32 -4.38 3.68 3.72
CA ASP A 32 -3.50 3.84 4.88
C ASP A 32 -2.88 2.50 5.30
N GLU A 33 -3.66 1.40 5.28
CA GLU A 33 -3.12 0.05 5.52
C GLU A 33 -2.08 -0.35 4.47
N LEU A 34 -2.36 -0.16 3.18
CA LEU A 34 -1.42 -0.45 2.10
C LEU A 34 -0.14 0.38 2.21
N ARG A 35 -0.26 1.63 2.66
CA ARG A 35 0.88 2.50 2.88
C ARG A 35 1.71 2.04 4.07
N ALA A 36 1.07 1.70 5.19
CA ALA A 36 1.76 1.18 6.37
C ALA A 36 2.44 -0.16 6.11
N GLU A 37 1.84 -1.03 5.30
CA GLU A 37 2.45 -2.28 4.83
C GLU A 37 3.66 -2.00 3.93
N ARG A 38 3.54 -1.05 2.99
CA ARG A 38 4.65 -0.64 2.13
C ARG A 38 5.80 -0.05 2.92
N ASP A 39 5.50 0.82 3.88
CA ASP A 39 6.52 1.47 4.71
C ASP A 39 7.23 0.45 5.61
N ARG A 40 6.51 -0.55 6.14
CA ARG A 40 7.13 -1.71 6.83
C ARG A 40 8.04 -2.53 5.92
N ARG A 41 7.58 -2.87 4.71
CA ARG A 41 8.40 -3.60 3.72
C ARG A 41 9.58 -2.79 3.20
N ALA A 42 9.44 -1.48 3.08
CA ALA A 42 10.52 -0.58 2.71
C ALA A 42 11.59 -0.56 3.82
N TRP A 43 11.18 -0.60 5.08
CA TRP A 43 12.09 -0.77 6.22
C TRP A 43 12.81 -2.13 6.19
N GLU A 44 12.08 -3.24 6.00
CA GLU A 44 12.68 -4.59 5.92
C GLU A 44 13.61 -4.77 4.69
N GLY A 45 13.24 -4.17 3.55
CA GLY A 45 14.06 -4.17 2.34
C GLY A 45 15.33 -3.33 2.46
N SER A 46 15.33 -2.31 3.34
CA SER A 46 16.50 -1.48 3.59
C SER A 46 17.55 -2.20 4.45
N ASP A 47 17.16 -3.12 5.33
CA ASP A 47 18.07 -4.00 6.08
C ASP A 47 18.60 -5.17 5.21
N ALA A 48 17.81 -5.68 4.27
CA ALA A 48 18.25 -6.73 3.35
C ALA A 48 19.34 -6.26 2.36
N ALA A 49 19.45 -4.95 2.08
CA ALA A 49 20.50 -4.37 1.25
C ALA A 49 21.88 -4.27 1.96
N GLY A 50 21.93 -4.47 3.28
CA GLY A 50 23.19 -4.49 4.06
C GLY A 50 23.82 -5.88 4.22
N ALA A 51 23.09 -6.95 3.91
CA ALA A 51 23.52 -8.33 4.11
C ALA A 51 23.98 -9.02 2.80
N THR A 52 24.80 -8.33 1.99
CA THR A 52 25.65 -9.00 0.99
C THR A 52 27.10 -8.54 1.18
N VAL A 53 27.72 -8.98 2.27
CA VAL A 53 29.18 -9.04 2.37
C VAL A 53 29.51 -10.46 2.77
N HIS A 54 29.93 -11.27 1.80
CA HIS A 54 30.72 -12.46 2.09
C HIS A 54 31.76 -12.72 1.01
#